data_AF-A0A1A8E2L0-F1
#
_entry.id   AF-A0A1A8E2L0-F1
#
_cell.length_a   1.000
_cell.length_b   1.000
_cell.length_c   1.000
_cell.angle_alpha   90.00
_cell.angle_beta   90.00
_cell.angle_gamma   90.00
#
_symmetry.space_group_name_H-M   'P 1'
#
loop_
_entity.id
_entity.type
_entity.pdbx_description
1 polymer ?
#
loop_
_entity_poly.entity_id
_entity_poly.type
_entity_poly.pdbx_seq_one_letter_code
_entity_poly.pdbx_strand_id
1 'polypeptide(L)'
;LQALNATIHDPHRPIDPSMARVLSLIRPQPILALVGRPKPTFCKMSMDSRARKVFAAAVEAVQPDTVIRKSIERTEDSVLIDGRRFTLKHNLHLMGFGKAVLGMAAEVERIVGDHLVNGVISVPHGIQQTLRQHGKSHLLLKENSRIKVMEGAKHNLPDDDAQRAAEGIKRLASELTEDDLLLVLISGGGSALLPAPIPPISLQDKLDVTRRLAAAGATIQELNKVRRALSLLKGGGLAHYAHPAQVVALILSDVIGDPLDLIASGPTVRSEVWPEEVLSILERYKLLDS
;
A
#
# COMPACT_ATOMS: atom_id res chain seq x y z
N LEU A 1 -6.55 3.82 -6.65
CA LEU A 1 -5.98 4.07 -5.32
C LEU A 1 -7.13 4.03 -4.34
N GLN A 2 -7.00 3.26 -3.26
CA GLN A 2 -7.94 3.32 -2.14
C GLN A 2 -7.22 3.98 -0.97
N ALA A 3 -7.86 4.95 -0.33
CA ALA A 3 -7.42 5.46 0.96
C ALA A 3 -8.26 4.82 2.05
N LEU A 4 -7.61 4.34 3.10
CA LEU A 4 -8.27 3.73 4.24
C LEU A 4 -7.77 4.34 5.53
N ASN A 5 -8.71 4.65 6.42
CA ASN A 5 -8.41 5.01 7.79
C ASN A 5 -8.59 3.79 8.69
N ALA A 6 -7.54 3.41 9.41
CA ALA A 6 -7.60 2.34 10.40
C ALA A 6 -7.88 2.96 11.77
N THR A 7 -9.12 3.37 12.05
CA THR A 7 -9.50 3.77 13.41
C THR A 7 -9.90 2.52 14.18
N ILE A 8 -9.16 2.15 15.22
CA ILE A 8 -9.58 1.07 16.13
C ILE A 8 -10.82 1.59 16.87
N HIS A 9 -12.00 1.07 16.49
CA HIS A 9 -13.28 1.50 17.03
C HIS A 9 -13.53 0.83 18.39
N ASP A 10 -13.97 1.61 19.37
CA ASP A 10 -14.42 1.20 20.71
C ASP A 10 -15.56 0.15 20.62
N PRO A 11 -15.49 -1.00 21.34
CA PRO A 11 -16.45 -2.11 21.28
C PRO A 11 -17.89 -1.78 21.73
N HIS A 12 -18.18 -0.60 22.30
CA HIS A 12 -19.50 -0.27 22.83
C HIS A 12 -20.41 0.61 21.95
N ARG A 13 -20.06 0.86 20.68
CA ARG A 13 -20.90 1.67 19.78
C ARG A 13 -21.58 0.80 18.70
N PRO A 14 -22.92 0.84 18.54
CA PRO A 14 -23.60 0.08 17.51
C PRO A 14 -23.19 0.54 16.11
N ILE A 15 -23.04 -0.44 15.21
CA ILE A 15 -22.68 -0.26 13.79
C ILE A 15 -23.85 0.40 13.07
N ASP A 16 -23.65 1.59 12.51
CA ASP A 16 -24.60 2.25 11.61
C ASP A 16 -24.45 1.64 10.19
N PRO A 17 -25.47 0.93 9.67
CA PRO A 17 -25.39 0.28 8.36
C PRO A 17 -25.47 1.24 7.16
N SER A 18 -25.42 2.56 7.36
CA SER A 18 -25.43 3.55 6.27
C SER A 18 -24.06 3.91 5.66
N MET A 19 -22.96 3.33 6.14
CA MET A 19 -21.57 3.76 5.82
C MET A 19 -20.87 3.05 4.65
N ALA A 20 -21.58 2.24 3.85
CA ALA A 20 -21.06 1.72 2.58
C ALA A 20 -21.90 2.23 1.40
N ARG A 21 -21.53 3.38 0.85
CA ARG A 21 -22.09 3.85 -0.42
C ARG A 21 -21.10 3.62 -1.55
N VAL A 22 -21.34 2.59 -2.35
CA VAL A 22 -20.82 2.49 -3.72
C VAL A 22 -21.62 3.48 -4.57
N LEU A 23 -21.06 4.66 -4.81
CA LEU A 23 -21.64 5.63 -5.74
C LEU A 23 -21.05 5.42 -7.14
N SER A 24 -21.79 4.66 -7.95
CA SER A 24 -21.72 4.70 -9.41
C SER A 24 -22.01 6.13 -9.89
N LEU A 25 -21.00 6.78 -10.46
CA LEU A 25 -21.15 8.11 -11.07
C LEU A 25 -21.72 7.97 -12.49
N ILE A 26 -23.04 7.87 -12.59
CA ILE A 26 -23.76 8.31 -13.79
C ILE A 26 -24.48 9.61 -13.41
N ARG A 27 -23.95 10.75 -13.85
CA ARG A 27 -24.67 12.03 -13.78
C ARG A 27 -25.27 12.37 -15.15
N PRO A 28 -26.50 12.93 -15.19
CA PRO A 28 -27.17 13.35 -16.41
C PRO A 28 -26.59 14.67 -16.92
N GLN A 29 -26.48 14.82 -18.25
CA GLN A 29 -26.00 16.05 -18.88
C GLN A 29 -27.09 17.13 -18.89
N PRO A 30 -26.75 18.42 -18.66
CA PRO A 30 -27.64 19.52 -18.97
C PRO A 30 -27.52 19.89 -20.46
N ILE A 31 -28.69 20.08 -21.09
CA ILE A 31 -28.86 20.68 -22.41
C ILE A 31 -28.61 22.18 -22.29
N LEU A 32 -27.59 22.74 -22.96
CA LEU A 32 -27.66 24.13 -23.44
C LEU A 32 -26.66 24.48 -24.56
N ALA A 33 -27.25 25.11 -25.58
CA ALA A 33 -26.73 26.14 -26.50
C ALA A 33 -25.57 25.81 -27.46
N LEU A 34 -25.97 25.57 -28.71
CA LEU A 34 -25.16 25.79 -29.91
C LEU A 34 -24.74 27.26 -30.02
N VAL A 35 -23.44 27.54 -29.86
CA VAL A 35 -22.79 28.72 -30.44
C VAL A 35 -21.49 28.27 -31.09
N GLY A 36 -21.32 28.62 -32.36
CA GLY A 36 -20.35 28.06 -33.29
C GLY A 36 -18.91 28.06 -32.78
N ARG A 37 -18.33 26.86 -32.68
CA ARG A 37 -16.88 26.68 -32.58
C ARG A 37 -16.28 26.55 -33.98
N PRO A 38 -15.11 27.16 -34.26
CA PRO A 38 -14.41 26.93 -35.51
C PRO A 38 -14.09 25.44 -35.64
N LYS A 39 -14.26 24.89 -36.86
CA LYS A 39 -14.03 23.47 -37.14
C LYS A 39 -12.66 23.05 -36.59
N PRO A 40 -12.57 22.08 -35.68
CA PRO A 40 -11.28 21.56 -35.27
C PRO A 40 -10.64 20.95 -36.51
N THR A 41 -9.44 21.42 -36.85
CA THR A 41 -8.56 20.76 -37.80
C THR A 41 -8.29 19.37 -37.25
N PHE A 42 -9.08 18.39 -37.69
CA PHE A 42 -8.84 16.99 -37.44
C PHE A 42 -7.54 16.63 -38.18
N CYS A 43 -6.42 16.79 -37.49
CA CYS A 43 -5.18 16.13 -37.86
C CYS A 43 -5.53 14.64 -37.91
N LYS A 44 -5.57 14.05 -39.12
CA LYS A 44 -5.83 12.62 -39.34
C LYS A 44 -4.68 11.83 -38.72
N MET A 45 -4.68 11.71 -37.41
CA MET A 45 -3.80 10.80 -36.70
C MET A 45 -4.15 9.38 -37.14
N SER A 46 -3.13 8.60 -37.48
CA SER A 46 -3.29 7.18 -37.75
C SER A 46 -3.94 6.48 -36.54
N MET A 47 -4.62 5.38 -36.79
CA MET A 47 -5.22 4.56 -35.72
C MET A 47 -4.15 4.11 -34.72
N ASP A 48 -2.96 3.75 -35.19
CA ASP A 48 -1.80 3.40 -34.33
C ASP A 48 -1.39 4.57 -33.42
N SER A 49 -1.26 5.79 -33.98
CA SER A 49 -0.86 6.95 -33.20
C SER A 49 -1.92 7.33 -32.15
N ARG A 50 -3.20 7.17 -32.47
CA ARG A 50 -4.30 7.35 -31.50
C ARG A 50 -4.26 6.27 -30.41
N ALA A 51 -4.08 5.01 -30.77
CA ALA A 51 -3.97 3.89 -29.82
C ALA A 51 -2.79 4.09 -28.86
N ARG A 52 -1.62 4.49 -29.38
CA ARG A 52 -0.43 4.81 -28.55
C ARG A 52 -0.69 5.98 -27.60
N LYS A 53 -1.37 7.03 -28.03
CA LYS A 53 -1.72 8.16 -27.14
C LYS A 53 -2.69 7.73 -26.04
N VAL A 54 -3.72 6.94 -26.37
CA VAL A 54 -4.66 6.41 -25.38
C VAL A 54 -3.93 5.51 -24.38
N PHE A 55 -3.07 4.60 -24.85
CA PHE A 55 -2.24 3.75 -23.99
C PHE A 55 -1.31 4.56 -23.09
N ALA A 56 -0.58 5.54 -23.66
CA ALA A 56 0.33 6.39 -22.90
C ALA A 56 -0.41 7.19 -21.82
N ALA A 57 -1.56 7.79 -22.15
CA ALA A 57 -2.38 8.51 -21.18
C ALA A 57 -2.92 7.58 -20.08
N ALA A 58 -3.30 6.35 -20.43
CA ALA A 58 -3.73 5.35 -19.44
C ALA A 58 -2.60 4.94 -18.50
N VAL A 59 -1.39 4.72 -19.03
CA VAL A 59 -0.19 4.40 -18.23
C VAL A 59 0.20 5.60 -17.35
N GLU A 60 0.21 6.80 -17.89
CA GLU A 60 0.52 8.05 -17.17
C GLU A 60 -0.45 8.28 -16.00
N ALA A 61 -1.74 8.02 -16.22
CA ALA A 61 -2.77 8.19 -15.19
C ALA A 61 -2.58 7.28 -13.97
N VAL A 62 -1.89 6.16 -14.12
CA VAL A 62 -1.60 5.18 -13.05
C VAL A 62 -0.14 5.23 -12.57
N GLN A 63 0.65 6.22 -13.03
CA GLN A 63 2.00 6.39 -12.51
C GLN A 63 1.97 6.78 -11.02
N PRO A 64 2.92 6.27 -10.21
CA PRO A 64 2.88 6.46 -8.76
C PRO A 64 2.81 7.92 -8.30
N ASP A 65 3.57 8.79 -8.95
CA ASP A 65 3.60 10.23 -8.69
C ASP A 65 2.28 10.92 -9.08
N THR A 66 1.73 10.62 -10.26
CA THR A 66 0.42 11.12 -10.69
C THR A 66 -0.69 10.71 -9.73
N VAL A 67 -0.65 9.47 -9.23
CA VAL A 67 -1.65 8.95 -8.31
C VAL A 67 -1.56 9.64 -6.95
N ILE A 68 -0.36 9.83 -6.40
CA ILE A 68 -0.17 10.56 -5.13
C ILE A 68 -0.63 12.01 -5.25
N ARG A 69 -0.21 12.71 -6.32
CA ARG A 69 -0.57 14.12 -6.54
C ARG A 69 -2.07 14.37 -6.63
N LYS A 70 -2.84 13.40 -7.12
CA LYS A 70 -4.32 13.47 -7.17
C LYS A 70 -5.00 13.13 -5.84
N SER A 71 -4.28 12.50 -4.92
CA SER A 71 -4.87 11.91 -3.71
C SER A 71 -4.51 12.69 -2.44
N ILE A 72 -3.49 13.54 -2.53
CA ILE A 72 -3.00 14.38 -1.44
C ILE A 72 -3.03 15.83 -1.89
N GLU A 73 -3.86 16.64 -1.24
CA GLU A 73 -3.91 18.08 -1.45
C GLU A 73 -3.43 18.77 -0.18
N ARG A 74 -2.35 19.55 -0.29
CA ARG A 74 -1.83 20.32 0.84
C ARG A 74 -2.25 21.78 0.76
N THR A 75 -2.64 22.33 1.90
CA THR A 75 -2.86 23.76 2.10
C THR A 75 -2.16 24.15 3.39
N GLU A 76 -1.04 24.88 3.28
CA GLU A 76 -0.21 25.28 4.43
C GLU A 76 0.10 24.07 5.34
N ASP A 77 -0.24 24.16 6.63
CA ASP A 77 -0.04 23.13 7.66
C ASP A 77 -1.22 22.15 7.75
N SER A 78 -1.94 21.94 6.64
CA SER A 78 -3.03 20.98 6.55
C SER A 78 -2.91 20.15 5.28
N VAL A 79 -3.24 18.87 5.40
CA VAL A 79 -3.29 17.94 4.27
C VAL A 79 -4.66 17.28 4.18
N LEU A 80 -5.20 17.26 2.97
CA LEU A 80 -6.41 16.54 2.61
C LEU A 80 -6.00 15.24 1.93
N ILE A 81 -6.39 14.11 2.51
CA ILE A 81 -6.17 12.78 1.94
C ILE A 81 -7.55 12.12 1.83
N ASP A 82 -7.97 11.85 0.58
CA ASP A 82 -9.28 11.26 0.27
C ASP A 82 -10.47 11.94 0.98
N GLY A 83 -10.50 13.28 0.92
CA GLY A 83 -11.56 14.10 1.52
C GLY A 83 -11.48 14.27 3.04
N ARG A 84 -10.48 13.67 3.71
CA ARG A 84 -10.25 13.86 5.16
C ARG A 84 -9.08 14.80 5.40
N ARG A 85 -9.27 15.76 6.29
CA ARG A 85 -8.26 16.78 6.63
C ARG A 85 -7.48 16.36 7.87
N PHE A 86 -6.17 16.49 7.80
CA PHE A 86 -5.24 16.29 8.90
C PHE A 86 -4.39 17.55 9.08
N THR A 87 -4.09 17.89 10.32
CA THR A 87 -3.19 19.01 10.64
C THR A 87 -1.76 18.50 10.71
N LEU A 88 -0.85 19.19 10.02
CA LEU A 88 0.56 18.89 9.99
C LEU A 88 1.30 19.79 10.99
N LYS A 89 2.03 19.19 11.93
CA LYS A 89 2.76 19.91 12.98
C LYS A 89 4.18 19.37 13.16
N HIS A 90 4.81 18.92 12.07
CA HIS A 90 6.07 18.15 12.12
C HIS A 90 5.89 16.85 12.89
N ASN A 91 4.82 16.13 12.58
CA ASN A 91 4.34 14.91 13.23
C ASN A 91 4.03 13.80 12.20
N LEU A 92 4.43 13.97 10.94
CA LEU A 92 4.15 13.00 9.89
C LEU A 92 5.25 11.94 9.85
N HIS A 93 4.86 10.68 9.94
CA HIS A 93 5.72 9.52 9.74
C HIS A 93 5.30 8.79 8.47
N LEU A 94 6.28 8.23 7.75
CA LEU A 94 6.02 7.52 6.50
C LEU A 94 6.54 6.09 6.56
N MET A 95 5.67 5.14 6.30
CA MET A 95 6.04 3.74 6.13
C MET A 95 5.56 3.25 4.78
N GLY A 96 6.27 2.32 4.17
CA GLY A 96 5.75 1.74 2.95
C GLY A 96 6.44 0.47 2.51
N PHE A 97 5.74 -0.30 1.68
CA PHE A 97 6.28 -1.53 1.14
C PHE A 97 5.60 -1.88 -0.19
N GLY A 98 6.42 -2.20 -1.20
CA GLY A 98 5.92 -2.53 -2.53
C GLY A 98 6.80 -2.00 -3.67
N LYS A 99 6.54 -2.50 -4.88
CA LYS A 99 7.28 -2.15 -6.11
C LYS A 99 7.22 -0.66 -6.48
N ALA A 100 6.08 -0.02 -6.27
CA ALA A 100 5.85 1.38 -6.65
C ALA A 100 6.14 2.37 -5.52
N VAL A 101 6.39 1.87 -4.30
CA VAL A 101 6.46 2.70 -3.09
C VAL A 101 7.59 3.72 -3.14
N LEU A 102 8.71 3.42 -3.78
CA LEU A 102 9.80 4.40 -3.92
C LEU A 102 9.34 5.68 -4.63
N GLY A 103 8.63 5.53 -5.75
CA GLY A 103 8.07 6.67 -6.48
C GLY A 103 6.94 7.36 -5.73
N MET A 104 6.09 6.59 -5.03
CA MET A 104 5.04 7.16 -4.18
C MET A 104 5.64 8.01 -3.05
N ALA A 105 6.65 7.49 -2.35
CA ALA A 105 7.32 8.15 -1.25
C ALA A 105 8.03 9.43 -1.70
N ALA A 106 8.68 9.40 -2.88
CA ALA A 106 9.30 10.59 -3.46
C ALA A 106 8.29 11.70 -3.72
N GLU A 107 7.09 11.37 -4.21
CA GLU A 107 6.04 12.38 -4.42
C GLU A 107 5.45 12.88 -3.10
N VAL A 108 5.22 12.00 -2.12
CA VAL A 108 4.78 12.43 -0.79
C VAL A 108 5.80 13.39 -0.15
N GLU A 109 7.09 13.06 -0.20
CA GLU A 109 8.16 13.93 0.31
C GLU A 109 8.18 15.30 -0.38
N ARG A 110 7.80 15.40 -1.66
CA ARG A 110 7.66 16.71 -2.33
C ARG A 110 6.53 17.54 -1.77
N ILE A 111 5.41 16.92 -1.43
CA ILE A 111 4.19 17.62 -1.01
C ILE A 111 4.29 18.02 0.47
N VAL A 112 4.74 17.11 1.35
CA VAL A 112 4.67 17.26 2.82
C VAL A 112 6.01 17.03 3.55
N GLY A 113 7.14 17.02 2.83
CA GLY A 113 8.44 16.61 3.38
C GLY A 113 9.03 17.50 4.47
N ASP A 114 8.56 18.74 4.61
CA ASP A 114 8.91 19.64 5.71
C ASP A 114 8.27 19.24 7.05
N HIS A 115 7.12 18.57 7.03
CA HIS A 115 6.49 18.02 8.24
C HIS A 115 6.85 16.54 8.49
N LEU A 116 7.60 15.92 7.59
CA LEU A 116 8.05 14.55 7.75
C LEU A 116 9.10 14.47 8.86
N VAL A 117 8.87 13.60 9.85
CA VAL A 117 9.79 13.38 10.98
C VAL A 117 10.77 12.27 10.64
N ASN A 118 10.24 11.11 10.25
CA ASN A 118 11.02 9.92 9.94
C ASN A 118 10.23 9.01 8.98
N GLY A 119 10.93 8.17 8.22
CA GLY A 119 10.27 7.16 7.42
C GLY A 119 11.13 5.96 7.06
N VAL A 120 10.47 4.84 6.77
CA VAL A 120 11.13 3.61 6.33
C VAL A 120 10.29 2.97 5.23
N ILE A 121 10.91 2.67 4.09
CA ILE A 121 10.28 1.95 2.99
C ILE A 121 11.02 0.67 2.63
N SER A 122 10.28 -0.41 2.38
CA SER A 122 10.79 -1.69 1.89
C SER A 122 10.45 -1.87 0.41
N VAL A 123 11.46 -1.90 -0.46
CA VAL A 123 11.28 -1.89 -1.92
C VAL A 123 12.11 -3.00 -2.58
N PRO A 124 11.78 -3.43 -3.81
CA PRO A 124 12.51 -4.51 -4.47
C PRO A 124 13.99 -4.20 -4.66
N HIS A 125 14.83 -5.23 -4.53
CA HIS A 125 16.25 -5.14 -4.79
C HIS A 125 16.56 -4.58 -6.18
N GLY A 126 17.46 -3.59 -6.26
CA GLY A 126 17.92 -2.96 -7.49
C GLY A 126 17.01 -1.86 -8.04
N ILE A 127 15.87 -1.56 -7.40
CA ILE A 127 14.90 -0.61 -7.93
C ILE A 127 15.48 0.80 -8.12
N GLN A 128 16.33 1.27 -7.19
CA GLN A 128 16.97 2.59 -7.34
C GLN A 128 17.87 2.64 -8.57
N GLN A 129 18.68 1.58 -8.78
CA GLN A 129 19.55 1.47 -9.95
C GLN A 129 18.73 1.42 -11.23
N THR A 130 17.66 0.61 -11.26
CA THR A 130 16.75 0.52 -12.41
C THR A 130 16.16 1.88 -12.77
N LEU A 131 15.68 2.65 -11.78
CA LEU A 131 15.12 3.98 -12.03
C LEU A 131 16.16 4.96 -12.59
N ARG A 132 17.40 4.95 -12.07
CA ARG A 132 18.50 5.79 -12.59
C ARG A 132 18.81 5.45 -14.05
N GLN A 133 18.96 4.15 -14.35
CA GLN A 133 19.29 3.68 -15.70
C GLN A 133 18.23 4.04 -16.75
N HIS A 134 16.95 4.11 -16.34
CA HIS A 134 15.85 4.45 -17.23
C HIS A 134 15.49 5.95 -17.23
N GLY A 135 16.36 6.81 -16.68
CA GLY A 135 16.12 8.27 -16.65
C GLY A 135 14.94 8.69 -15.75
N LYS A 136 14.52 7.83 -14.83
CA LYS A 136 13.41 8.07 -13.88
C LYS A 136 13.91 8.55 -12.51
N SER A 137 14.98 9.33 -12.49
CA SER A 137 15.56 9.87 -11.24
C SER A 137 14.58 10.77 -10.46
N HIS A 138 13.57 11.33 -11.14
CA HIS A 138 12.46 12.04 -10.49
C HIS A 138 11.54 11.11 -9.66
N LEU A 139 11.72 9.80 -9.66
CA LEU A 139 11.02 8.88 -8.76
C LEU A 139 11.90 8.44 -7.58
N LEU A 140 13.11 9.01 -7.45
CA LEU A 140 13.99 8.79 -6.32
C LEU A 140 13.76 9.87 -5.25
N LEU A 141 14.07 9.51 -4.01
CA LEU A 141 14.11 10.43 -2.89
C LEU A 141 15.29 11.39 -3.01
N LYS A 142 15.21 12.52 -2.29
CA LYS A 142 16.30 13.51 -2.21
C LYS A 142 17.47 12.94 -1.40
N GLU A 143 18.68 13.46 -1.64
CA GLU A 143 19.90 12.98 -0.95
C GLU A 143 19.83 13.11 0.59
N ASN A 144 19.13 14.12 1.09
CA ASN A 144 18.91 14.38 2.51
C ASN A 144 17.51 13.96 2.99
N SER A 145 16.91 12.97 2.33
CA SER A 145 15.60 12.44 2.71
C SER A 145 15.60 11.90 4.14
N ARG A 146 14.49 12.13 4.85
CA ARG A 146 14.22 11.50 6.15
C ARG A 146 13.66 10.08 6.02
N ILE A 147 13.46 9.61 4.78
CA ILE A 147 12.93 8.28 4.46
C ILE A 147 14.09 7.35 4.17
N LYS A 148 14.27 6.33 5.01
CA LYS A 148 15.22 5.26 4.78
C LYS A 148 14.69 4.27 3.75
N VAL A 149 15.40 4.11 2.65
CA VAL A 149 15.13 3.07 1.64
C VAL A 149 15.82 1.77 2.02
N MET A 150 15.07 0.69 2.12
CA MET A 150 15.60 -0.66 2.34
C MET A 150 15.21 -1.54 1.15
N GLU A 151 16.22 -2.03 0.44
CA GLU A 151 16.05 -2.88 -0.73
C GLU A 151 16.13 -4.35 -0.35
N GLY A 152 15.15 -5.15 -0.77
CA GLY A 152 15.09 -6.58 -0.48
C GLY A 152 14.12 -7.34 -1.38
N ALA A 153 13.67 -8.48 -0.92
CA ALA A 153 12.78 -9.39 -1.63
C ALA A 153 13.30 -9.82 -3.02
N LYS A 154 14.53 -10.36 -3.07
CA LYS A 154 15.13 -10.89 -4.30
C LYS A 154 14.20 -11.93 -4.94
N HIS A 155 14.06 -11.85 -6.27
CA HIS A 155 13.14 -12.68 -7.06
C HIS A 155 11.67 -12.66 -6.56
N ASN A 156 11.25 -11.57 -5.91
CA ASN A 156 9.89 -11.41 -5.38
C ASN A 156 9.54 -12.44 -4.28
N LEU A 157 10.55 -12.94 -3.55
CA LEU A 157 10.39 -13.79 -2.38
C LEU A 157 10.89 -13.05 -1.13
N PRO A 158 10.26 -13.23 0.05
CA PRO A 158 10.81 -12.73 1.30
C PRO A 158 12.26 -13.16 1.52
N ASP A 159 13.11 -12.24 1.97
CA ASP A 159 14.49 -12.47 2.35
C ASP A 159 14.85 -11.70 3.63
N ASP A 160 16.07 -11.92 4.14
CA ASP A 160 16.56 -11.27 5.37
C ASP A 160 16.59 -9.74 5.24
N ASP A 161 16.86 -9.22 4.05
CA ASP A 161 16.86 -7.78 3.76
C ASP A 161 15.45 -7.19 3.94
N ALA A 162 14.43 -7.85 3.38
CA ALA A 162 13.04 -7.48 3.57
C ALA A 162 12.58 -7.67 5.02
N GLN A 163 13.06 -8.69 5.73
CA GLN A 163 12.76 -8.86 7.16
C GLN A 163 13.34 -7.71 7.99
N ARG A 164 14.61 -7.32 7.76
CA ARG A 164 15.20 -6.16 8.43
C ARG A 164 14.42 -4.88 8.16
N ALA A 165 13.89 -4.73 6.95
CA ALA A 165 13.01 -3.60 6.61
C ALA A 165 11.68 -3.65 7.38
N ALA A 166 11.05 -4.82 7.47
CA ALA A 166 9.84 -5.02 8.25
C ALA A 166 10.05 -4.77 9.75
N GLU A 167 11.20 -5.18 10.32
CA GLU A 167 11.59 -4.87 11.70
C GLU A 167 11.79 -3.38 11.92
N GLY A 168 12.40 -2.68 10.96
CA GLY A 168 12.52 -1.22 10.98
C GLY A 168 11.17 -0.51 10.97
N ILE A 169 10.25 -0.96 10.11
CA ILE A 169 8.87 -0.48 10.06
C ILE A 169 8.14 -0.73 11.38
N LYS A 170 8.23 -1.95 11.93
CA LYS A 170 7.61 -2.32 13.21
C LYS A 170 8.11 -1.42 14.34
N ARG A 171 9.43 -1.24 14.45
CA ARG A 171 10.04 -0.42 15.50
C ARG A 171 9.59 1.03 15.41
N LEU A 172 9.63 1.62 14.21
CA LEU A 172 9.17 3.00 14.02
C LEU A 172 7.68 3.14 14.35
N ALA A 173 6.85 2.14 14.01
CA ALA A 173 5.43 2.15 14.34
C ALA A 173 5.19 2.14 15.86
N SER A 174 5.93 1.30 16.60
CA SER A 174 5.79 1.19 18.06
C SER A 174 6.23 2.43 18.86
N GLU A 175 6.88 3.38 18.21
CA GLU A 175 7.36 4.63 18.83
C GLU A 175 6.35 5.79 18.65
N LEU A 176 5.26 5.59 17.89
CA LEU A 176 4.30 6.64 17.59
C LEU A 176 3.32 6.90 18.74
N THR A 177 2.85 8.14 18.81
CA THR A 177 1.95 8.66 19.85
C THR A 177 0.65 9.19 19.25
N GLU A 178 -0.32 9.59 20.08
CA GLU A 178 -1.60 10.13 19.59
C GLU A 178 -1.46 11.44 18.79
N ASP A 179 -0.34 12.15 18.97
CA ASP A 179 -0.03 13.38 18.25
C ASP A 179 0.54 13.11 16.85
N ASP A 180 0.86 11.86 16.52
CA ASP A 180 1.48 11.49 15.25
C ASP A 180 0.47 11.10 14.17
N LEU A 181 0.83 11.42 12.94
CA LEU A 181 0.15 10.97 11.73
C LEU A 181 1.06 9.98 11.00
N LEU A 182 0.61 8.73 10.86
CA LEU A 182 1.28 7.71 10.06
C LEU A 182 0.63 7.60 8.68
N LEU A 183 1.41 7.87 7.64
CA LEU A 183 1.06 7.58 6.25
C LEU A 183 1.72 6.28 5.79
N VAL A 184 0.89 5.28 5.46
CA VAL A 184 1.34 3.97 4.98
C VAL A 184 1.15 3.86 3.47
N LEU A 185 2.24 3.68 2.72
CA LEU A 185 2.23 3.52 1.27
C LEU A 185 2.32 2.03 0.90
N ILE A 186 1.31 1.53 0.19
CA ILE A 186 1.23 0.11 -0.17
C ILE A 186 1.11 -0.02 -1.67
N SER A 187 1.88 -0.94 -2.26
CA SER A 187 1.67 -1.37 -3.64
C SER A 187 1.85 -2.87 -3.80
N GLY A 188 1.63 -3.37 -5.03
CA GLY A 188 1.94 -4.74 -5.42
C GLY A 188 3.34 -5.19 -4.97
N GLY A 189 3.46 -6.46 -4.58
CA GLY A 189 4.69 -7.07 -4.02
C GLY A 189 4.84 -6.95 -2.50
N GLY A 190 3.95 -6.25 -1.79
CA GLY A 190 4.04 -6.04 -0.34
C GLY A 190 4.13 -7.33 0.51
N SER A 191 3.57 -8.42 0.01
CA SER A 191 3.67 -9.76 0.61
C SER A 191 5.11 -10.23 0.87
N ALA A 192 6.02 -9.93 -0.06
CA ALA A 192 7.43 -10.31 0.01
C ALA A 192 8.27 -9.24 0.72
N LEU A 193 7.84 -7.98 0.66
CA LEU A 193 8.58 -6.82 1.19
C LEU A 193 8.24 -6.48 2.65
N LEU A 194 7.20 -7.08 3.23
CA LEU A 194 6.84 -6.93 4.64
C LEU A 194 6.76 -8.29 5.38
N PRO A 195 7.82 -9.11 5.39
CA PRO A 195 7.84 -10.33 6.17
C PRO A 195 8.15 -10.01 7.64
N ALA A 196 7.20 -10.31 8.52
CA ALA A 196 7.38 -10.16 9.97
C ALA A 196 6.85 -11.41 10.66
N PRO A 197 7.63 -12.51 10.75
CA PRO A 197 7.19 -13.74 11.42
C PRO A 197 6.99 -13.50 12.92
N ILE A 198 6.16 -14.32 13.57
CA ILE A 198 5.88 -14.25 15.01
C ILE A 198 6.88 -15.16 15.74
N PRO A 199 7.73 -14.65 16.66
CA PRO A 199 8.62 -15.51 17.43
C PRO A 199 7.87 -16.62 18.18
N PRO A 200 8.42 -17.85 18.26
CA PRO A 200 9.76 -18.26 17.83
C PRO A 200 9.88 -18.63 16.34
N ILE A 201 8.84 -18.45 15.54
CA ILE A 201 8.83 -18.82 14.12
C ILE A 201 9.83 -17.94 13.37
N SER A 202 10.75 -18.58 12.63
CA SER A 202 11.71 -17.89 11.78
C SER A 202 11.10 -17.51 10.42
N LEU A 203 11.81 -16.67 9.67
CA LEU A 203 11.44 -16.41 8.27
C LEU A 203 11.47 -17.68 7.43
N GLN A 204 12.45 -18.54 7.68
CA GLN A 204 12.62 -19.80 6.97
C GLN A 204 11.44 -20.74 7.23
N ASP A 205 11.01 -20.89 8.49
CA ASP A 205 9.83 -21.71 8.84
C ASP A 205 8.58 -21.21 8.11
N LYS A 206 8.37 -19.89 8.11
CA LYS A 206 7.24 -19.26 7.42
C LYS A 206 7.27 -19.50 5.91
N LEU A 207 8.46 -19.44 5.29
CA LEU A 207 8.65 -19.74 3.88
C LEU A 207 8.38 -21.22 3.58
N ASP A 208 8.84 -22.11 4.44
CA ASP A 208 8.70 -23.56 4.24
C ASP A 208 7.25 -24.01 4.38
N VAL A 209 6.51 -23.53 5.39
CA VAL A 209 5.06 -23.77 5.51
C VAL A 209 4.33 -23.26 4.28
N THR A 210 4.66 -22.05 3.81
CA THR A 210 4.03 -21.47 2.61
C THR A 210 4.32 -22.30 1.36
N ARG A 211 5.57 -22.77 1.19
CA ARG A 211 5.98 -23.60 0.05
C ARG A 211 5.27 -24.96 0.08
N ARG A 212 5.20 -25.61 1.24
CA ARG A 212 4.54 -26.92 1.41
C ARG A 212 3.05 -26.82 1.11
N LEU A 213 2.37 -25.81 1.63
CA LEU A 213 0.95 -25.56 1.33
C LEU A 213 0.72 -25.33 -0.17
N ALA A 214 1.55 -24.50 -0.81
CA ALA A 214 1.43 -24.24 -2.24
C ALA A 214 1.67 -25.50 -3.08
N ALA A 215 2.68 -26.29 -2.73
CA ALA A 215 2.98 -27.57 -3.38
C ALA A 215 1.86 -28.61 -3.20
N ALA A 216 1.14 -28.56 -2.07
CA ALA A 216 0.00 -29.41 -1.78
C ALA A 216 -1.31 -28.92 -2.44
N GLY A 217 -1.27 -27.81 -3.20
CA GLY A 217 -2.44 -27.29 -3.93
C GLY A 217 -3.37 -26.42 -3.09
N ALA A 218 -2.87 -25.82 -2.01
CA ALA A 218 -3.65 -24.85 -1.22
C ALA A 218 -4.10 -23.65 -2.07
N THR A 219 -5.33 -23.21 -1.85
CA THR A 219 -5.86 -22.01 -2.50
C THR A 219 -5.13 -20.75 -2.02
N ILE A 220 -5.17 -19.68 -2.81
CA ILE A 220 -4.56 -18.40 -2.42
C ILE A 220 -5.19 -17.83 -1.13
N GLN A 221 -6.47 -18.09 -0.90
CA GLN A 221 -7.19 -17.70 0.30
C GLN A 221 -6.65 -18.44 1.53
N GLU A 222 -6.46 -19.76 1.45
CA GLU A 222 -5.88 -20.57 2.54
C GLU A 222 -4.43 -20.17 2.81
N LEU A 223 -3.62 -20.01 1.77
CA LEU A 223 -2.24 -19.51 1.89
C LEU A 223 -2.21 -18.15 2.61
N ASN A 224 -3.07 -17.21 2.23
CA ASN A 224 -3.12 -15.90 2.87
C ASN A 224 -3.61 -15.96 4.31
N LYS A 225 -4.57 -16.84 4.65
CA LYS A 225 -5.00 -17.07 6.04
C LYS A 225 -3.83 -17.52 6.90
N VAL A 226 -3.11 -18.57 6.49
CA VAL A 226 -1.94 -19.08 7.24
C VAL A 226 -0.83 -18.02 7.30
N ARG A 227 -0.50 -17.36 6.19
CA ARG A 227 0.56 -16.33 6.16
C ARG A 227 0.26 -15.13 7.06
N ARG A 228 -1.01 -14.76 7.25
CA ARG A 228 -1.46 -13.75 8.22
C ARG A 228 -1.30 -14.24 9.65
N ALA A 229 -1.78 -15.45 9.95
CA ALA A 229 -1.67 -16.06 11.27
C ALA A 229 -0.23 -16.11 11.81
N LEU A 230 0.73 -16.35 10.91
CA LEU A 230 2.15 -16.41 11.24
C LEU A 230 2.85 -15.04 11.08
N SER A 231 2.16 -13.90 11.22
CA SER A 231 2.75 -12.57 11.04
C SER A 231 2.40 -11.54 12.10
N LEU A 232 3.41 -10.80 12.57
CA LEU A 232 3.23 -9.66 13.47
C LEU A 232 2.61 -8.41 12.79
N LEU A 233 2.92 -8.17 11.51
CA LEU A 233 2.53 -6.92 10.82
C LEU A 233 1.31 -7.06 9.90
N LYS A 234 0.87 -8.28 9.59
CA LYS A 234 -0.28 -8.51 8.70
C LYS A 234 -1.59 -8.52 9.51
N GLY A 235 -2.74 -8.51 8.83
CA GLY A 235 -4.06 -8.61 9.49
C GLY A 235 -4.36 -7.48 10.49
N GLY A 236 -3.89 -6.27 10.22
CA GLY A 236 -4.03 -5.10 11.09
C GLY A 236 -2.87 -4.90 12.05
N GLY A 237 -1.88 -5.80 12.05
CA GLY A 237 -0.72 -5.72 12.95
C GLY A 237 0.05 -4.40 12.87
N LEU A 238 0.28 -3.85 11.67
CA LEU A 238 0.96 -2.56 11.54
C LEU A 238 0.16 -1.42 12.17
N ALA A 239 -1.16 -1.37 11.93
CA ALA A 239 -2.03 -0.39 12.57
C ALA A 239 -2.08 -0.56 14.10
N HIS A 240 -2.01 -1.80 14.58
CA HIS A 240 -1.92 -2.09 16.00
C HIS A 240 -0.63 -1.56 16.63
N TYR A 241 0.52 -1.79 16.00
CA TYR A 241 1.80 -1.23 16.50
C TYR A 241 1.84 0.29 16.45
N ALA A 242 1.15 0.91 15.50
CA ALA A 242 1.09 2.36 15.36
C ALA A 242 0.10 3.03 16.33
N HIS A 243 -0.77 2.27 17.01
CA HIS A 243 -1.71 2.84 17.97
C HIS A 243 -0.94 3.46 19.16
N PRO A 244 -1.27 4.70 19.59
CA PRO A 244 -2.51 5.45 19.33
C PRO A 244 -2.49 6.45 18.16
N ALA A 245 -1.46 6.47 17.32
CA ALA A 245 -1.35 7.41 16.20
C ALA A 245 -2.47 7.28 15.16
N GLN A 246 -2.72 8.36 14.43
CA GLN A 246 -3.65 8.34 13.30
C GLN A 246 -3.00 7.61 12.11
N VAL A 247 -3.65 6.59 11.55
CA VAL A 247 -3.09 5.78 10.45
C VAL A 247 -3.90 5.94 9.17
N VAL A 248 -3.25 6.46 8.13
CA VAL A 248 -3.80 6.59 6.78
C VAL A 248 -3.02 5.71 5.83
N ALA A 249 -3.69 4.80 5.12
CA ALA A 249 -3.05 3.95 4.12
C ALA A 249 -3.45 4.40 2.70
N LEU A 250 -2.46 4.58 1.82
CA LEU A 250 -2.65 4.80 0.38
C LEU A 250 -2.21 3.55 -0.39
N ILE A 251 -3.16 2.91 -1.07
CA ILE A 251 -2.97 1.59 -1.65
C ILE A 251 -3.08 1.64 -3.18
N LEU A 252 -1.98 1.31 -3.87
CA LEU A 252 -1.91 1.08 -5.31
C LEU A 252 -2.00 -0.43 -5.61
N SER A 253 -3.22 -0.90 -5.85
CA SER A 253 -3.55 -2.31 -6.11
C SER A 253 -3.20 -2.74 -7.54
N ASP A 254 -2.58 -3.90 -7.67
CA ASP A 254 -2.41 -4.67 -8.92
C ASP A 254 -3.32 -5.91 -8.98
N VAL A 255 -4.30 -6.03 -8.07
CA VAL A 255 -5.23 -7.16 -7.96
C VAL A 255 -6.61 -6.75 -8.46
N ILE A 256 -7.16 -7.54 -9.40
CA ILE A 256 -8.50 -7.31 -9.96
C ILE A 256 -9.57 -7.44 -8.85
N GLY A 257 -10.39 -6.40 -8.68
CA GLY A 257 -11.51 -6.36 -7.71
C GLY A 257 -11.18 -5.67 -6.38
N ASP A 258 -9.95 -5.24 -6.16
CA ASP A 258 -9.48 -4.46 -5.00
C ASP A 258 -9.95 -4.92 -3.58
N PRO A 259 -9.89 -6.23 -3.24
CA PRO A 259 -10.17 -6.68 -1.88
C PRO A 259 -9.08 -6.21 -0.91
N LEU A 260 -9.45 -5.29 -0.01
CA LEU A 260 -8.57 -4.59 0.94
C LEU A 260 -7.85 -5.51 1.94
N ASP A 261 -8.51 -6.61 2.30
CA ASP A 261 -8.01 -7.68 3.17
C ASP A 261 -6.97 -8.59 2.48
N LEU A 262 -6.94 -8.57 1.15
CA LEU A 262 -6.00 -9.32 0.33
C LEU A 262 -4.76 -8.50 -0.05
N ILE A 263 -4.88 -7.18 -0.24
CA ILE A 263 -3.73 -6.36 -0.65
C ILE A 263 -2.69 -6.33 0.48
N ALA A 264 -1.51 -6.88 0.18
CA ALA A 264 -0.41 -7.11 1.13
C ALA A 264 -0.81 -7.87 2.42
N SER A 265 -1.90 -8.64 2.39
CA SER A 265 -2.47 -9.31 3.56
C SER A 265 -2.97 -8.36 4.66
N GLY A 266 -3.44 -7.17 4.27
CA GLY A 266 -4.15 -6.22 5.14
C GLY A 266 -3.40 -5.76 6.38
N PRO A 267 -2.18 -5.21 6.29
CA PRO A 267 -1.41 -4.80 7.47
C PRO A 267 -2.06 -3.64 8.25
N THR A 268 -2.89 -2.84 7.58
CA THR A 268 -3.62 -1.70 8.15
C THR A 268 -5.12 -1.96 8.32
N VAL A 269 -5.59 -3.18 8.02
CA VAL A 269 -7.02 -3.53 8.10
C VAL A 269 -7.14 -4.74 9.02
N ARG A 270 -7.95 -4.61 10.07
CA ARG A 270 -8.20 -5.73 10.98
C ARG A 270 -8.80 -6.90 10.21
N SER A 271 -8.16 -8.05 10.32
CA SER A 271 -8.66 -9.31 9.78
C SER A 271 -8.75 -10.28 10.93
N GLU A 272 -9.94 -10.84 11.15
CA GLU A 272 -10.09 -11.93 12.11
C GLU A 272 -9.39 -13.16 11.54
N VAL A 273 -8.45 -13.70 12.31
CA VAL A 273 -7.77 -14.95 12.01
C VAL A 273 -8.03 -15.86 13.20
N TRP A 274 -8.82 -16.90 12.94
CA TRP A 274 -9.23 -17.88 13.91
C TRP A 274 -8.19 -19.02 13.92
N PRO A 275 -7.48 -19.28 15.04
CA PRO A 275 -6.46 -20.33 15.12
C PRO A 275 -6.97 -21.70 14.66
N GLU A 276 -8.21 -22.03 14.98
CA GLU A 276 -8.90 -23.27 14.58
C GLU A 276 -9.01 -23.42 13.06
N GLU A 277 -9.25 -22.32 12.33
CA GLU A 277 -9.28 -22.38 10.86
C GLU A 277 -7.89 -22.64 10.29
N VAL A 278 -6.86 -22.05 10.89
CA VAL A 278 -5.46 -22.23 10.47
C VAL A 278 -5.03 -23.67 10.70
N LEU A 279 -5.34 -24.24 11.87
CA LEU A 279 -5.08 -25.64 12.19
C LEU A 279 -5.82 -26.57 11.24
N SER A 280 -7.10 -26.32 10.97
CA SER A 280 -7.88 -27.11 10.01
C SER A 280 -7.28 -27.11 8.60
N ILE A 281 -6.74 -25.96 8.15
CA ILE A 281 -6.03 -25.88 6.87
C ILE A 281 -4.77 -26.76 6.91
N LEU A 282 -3.94 -26.64 7.96
CA LEU A 282 -2.71 -27.43 8.08
C LEU A 282 -3.00 -28.93 8.13
N GLU A 283 -4.04 -29.35 8.85
CA GLU A 283 -4.51 -30.75 8.90
C GLU A 283 -4.94 -31.28 7.54
N ARG A 284 -5.74 -30.50 6.80
CA ARG A 284 -6.23 -30.87 5.46
C ARG A 284 -5.09 -31.21 4.50
N TYR A 285 -3.98 -30.48 4.61
CA TYR A 285 -2.78 -30.69 3.80
C TYR A 285 -1.74 -31.59 4.46
N LYS A 286 -2.04 -32.18 5.63
CA LYS A 286 -1.18 -33.08 6.40
C LYS A 286 0.17 -32.47 6.80
N LEU A 287 0.13 -31.22 7.29
CA LEU A 287 1.31 -30.41 7.63
C LEU A 287 1.48 -30.12 9.14
N LEU A 288 0.68 -30.73 10.02
CA LEU A 288 0.83 -30.51 11.47
C LEU A 288 2.10 -31.17 12.06
N ASP A 289 2.45 -32.36 11.59
CA ASP A 289 3.52 -33.19 12.16
C ASP A 289 4.75 -33.32 11.24
N SER A 290 4.84 -32.47 10.21
CA SER A 290 5.78 -32.60 9.08
C SER A 290 6.98 -31.67 9.15
#